data_AF-A0A1U7CWZ5-F1
#
_entry.id   AF-A0A1U7CWZ5-F1
#
_cell.length_a   1.000
_cell.length_b   1.000
_cell.length_c   1.000
_cell.angle_alpha   90.00
_cell.angle_beta   90.00
_cell.angle_gamma   90.00
#
_symmetry.space_group_name_H-M   'P 1'
#
loop_
_entity.id
_entity.type
_entity.pdbx_description
1 polymer ?
#
loop_
_entity_poly.entity_id
_entity_poly.type
_entity_poly.pdbx_seq_one_letter_code
_entity_poly.pdbx_strand_id
1 'polypeptide(L)'
;MQVDVDADLLVPIIRMASTLASFSIGEQSRVFALYHDRILIFDIKGNQAVPQAAYEHGGAEALRSLKPRGRRLDVALESISLVTATRSGRFTHPPTICFEVVSTDETERFELPAQESPHLILGLKTLLGDRFSPLPTTGEEGENFPADGDADEAAARTAGRDEPRKVLVARQPYRSQRLGALCMVAGFAWIALGLWALIRFSDPLTYWLRQVTGVDGIPSQAAVVSFSFLMLPGAFFYLFGQRLRLPDAREALLRDPRAPILYLRSFADDGLPGPDQQKRPGVPVTSVQALLSFLRFLRGRDSMTWEQEFALFFRTKGPVVAIGKPGEKITVPGAMRMYVDDDDWQATVLRLIDSSQAVILRLSPTAGAWWEFQQCRARLDPKRLLLLLTYVEASQQRYEELRIRMEPVLGHPLPRSTGSAMFVRFDDDWTPRLDTLSFRSKWLWDLDSILDLKNSLNSWNESLETAGNHAGDVTT
;
A
#
# COMPACT_ATOMS: atom_id res chain seq x y z
N MET A 1 31.21 21.31 16.94
CA MET A 1 30.54 21.33 18.25
C MET A 1 30.02 19.93 18.49
N GLN A 2 30.78 19.12 19.22
CA GLN A 2 30.38 17.77 19.61
C GLN A 2 29.25 17.97 20.63
N VAL A 3 28.03 17.62 20.25
CA VAL A 3 26.94 17.57 21.22
C VAL A 3 27.23 16.34 22.07
N ASP A 4 27.52 16.56 23.34
CA ASP A 4 27.65 15.50 24.34
C ASP A 4 26.22 14.99 24.61
N VAL A 5 25.75 14.11 23.72
CA VAL A 5 24.43 13.49 23.84
C VAL A 5 24.60 12.39 24.87
N ASP A 6 23.88 12.50 25.99
CA ASP A 6 23.81 11.45 27.00
C ASP A 6 23.47 10.11 26.29
N ALA A 7 24.38 9.13 26.39
CA ALA A 7 24.28 7.87 25.67
C ALA A 7 22.99 7.12 26.05
N ASP A 8 22.49 7.35 27.27
CA ASP A 8 21.26 6.78 27.81
C ASP A 8 20.00 7.37 27.16
N LEU A 9 20.10 8.51 26.45
CA LEU A 9 19.00 9.15 25.72
C LEU A 9 18.93 8.75 24.24
N LEU A 10 19.92 8.03 23.72
CA LEU A 10 19.94 7.62 22.32
C LEU A 10 19.04 6.40 22.09
N VAL A 11 17.89 6.65 21.49
CA VAL A 11 16.97 5.61 21.05
C VAL A 11 17.59 4.77 19.92
N PRO A 12 17.52 3.43 19.97
CA PRO A 12 18.01 2.57 18.89
C PRO A 12 17.35 2.87 17.53
N ILE A 13 18.14 2.87 16.46
CA ILE A 13 17.64 3.00 15.09
C ILE A 13 17.55 1.62 14.46
N ILE A 14 16.33 1.12 14.28
CA ILE A 14 16.08 -0.18 13.63
C ILE A 14 15.44 0.05 12.26
N ARG A 15 15.97 -0.62 11.23
CA ARG A 15 15.47 -0.62 9.86
C ARG A 15 15.26 -2.05 9.37
N MET A 16 14.21 -2.23 8.58
CA MET A 16 13.93 -3.49 7.92
C MET A 16 13.84 -3.27 6.42
N ALA A 17 14.47 -4.12 5.63
CA ALA A 17 14.27 -4.16 4.19
C ALA A 17 13.92 -5.57 3.74
N SER A 18 12.90 -5.69 2.88
CA SER A 18 12.57 -6.94 2.22
C SER A 18 13.71 -7.34 1.29
N THR A 19 14.31 -8.51 1.50
CA THR A 19 15.30 -9.05 0.58
C THR A 19 14.58 -9.82 -0.51
N LEU A 20 14.67 -9.35 -1.76
CA LEU A 20 14.28 -10.12 -2.93
C LEU A 20 15.30 -11.25 -3.10
N ALA A 21 15.13 -12.33 -2.34
CA ALA A 21 15.89 -13.54 -2.58
C ALA A 21 15.42 -14.14 -3.90
N SER A 22 16.14 -13.83 -4.98
CA SER A 22 16.09 -14.57 -6.24
C SER A 22 16.21 -16.06 -5.91
N PHE A 23 15.12 -16.81 -6.04
CA PHE A 23 15.01 -18.26 -5.90
C PHE A 23 14.86 -18.92 -4.51
N SER A 24 14.66 -18.19 -3.40
CA SER A 24 14.42 -18.84 -2.08
C SER A 24 12.94 -18.90 -1.67
N ILE A 25 12.52 -20.06 -1.16
CA ILE A 25 11.17 -20.32 -0.63
C ILE A 25 10.92 -19.46 0.63
N GLY A 26 10.20 -18.36 0.45
CA GLY A 26 9.65 -17.52 1.51
C GLY A 26 10.34 -16.15 1.63
N GLU A 27 9.52 -15.11 1.71
CA GLU A 27 9.91 -13.71 1.91
C GLU A 27 10.79 -13.57 3.17
N GLN A 28 11.88 -12.82 3.05
CA GLN A 28 12.82 -12.54 4.14
C GLN A 28 12.91 -11.03 4.33
N SER A 29 13.09 -10.61 5.58
CA SER A 29 13.34 -9.23 5.93
C SER A 29 14.70 -9.15 6.60
N ARG A 30 15.58 -8.32 6.05
CA ARG A 30 16.87 -8.03 6.67
C ARG A 30 16.69 -6.92 7.68
N VAL A 31 17.09 -7.17 8.92
CA VAL A 31 17.08 -6.22 10.03
C VAL A 31 18.45 -5.59 10.14
N PHE A 32 18.49 -4.27 10.22
CA PHE A 32 19.65 -3.49 10.61
C PHE A 32 19.30 -2.69 11.86
N ALA A 33 20.07 -2.84 12.92
CA ALA A 33 19.86 -2.12 14.17
C ALA A 33 21.14 -1.43 14.62
N LEU A 34 21.07 -0.13 14.84
CA LEU A 34 22.13 0.71 15.40
C LEU A 34 21.76 1.07 16.83
N TYR A 35 22.57 0.59 17.77
CA TYR A 35 22.55 0.97 19.17
C TYR A 35 23.73 1.90 19.47
N HIS A 36 23.77 2.49 20.67
CA HIS A 36 24.85 3.39 21.08
C HIS A 36 26.23 2.69 21.14
N ASP A 37 26.26 1.36 21.35
CA ASP A 37 27.48 0.58 21.54
C ASP A 37 27.72 -0.49 20.46
N ARG A 38 26.73 -0.78 19.58
CA ARG A 38 26.85 -1.88 18.59
C ARG A 38 25.95 -1.73 17.37
N ILE A 39 26.27 -2.51 16.33
CA ILE A 39 25.42 -2.75 15.15
C ILE A 39 25.03 -4.23 15.11
N LEU A 40 23.74 -4.50 14.91
CA LEU A 40 23.23 -5.85 14.61
C LEU A 40 22.65 -5.90 13.19
N ILE A 41 23.05 -6.92 12.42
CA ILE A 41 22.51 -7.19 11.08
C ILE A 41 22.19 -8.67 10.94
N PHE A 42 20.95 -9.02 10.58
CA PHE A 42 20.56 -10.41 10.33
C PHE A 42 19.23 -10.49 9.57
N ASP A 43 18.97 -11.63 8.93
CA ASP A 43 17.70 -11.89 8.26
C ASP A 43 16.69 -12.56 9.20
N ILE A 44 15.42 -12.16 9.11
CA ILE A 44 14.28 -12.80 9.75
C ILE A 44 13.25 -13.23 8.70
N LYS A 45 12.25 -14.01 9.12
CA LYS A 45 11.12 -14.34 8.25
C LYS A 45 10.34 -13.05 7.91
N GLY A 46 9.96 -12.86 6.65
CA GLY A 46 9.42 -11.58 6.16
C GLY A 46 8.20 -11.04 6.91
N ASN A 47 7.37 -11.93 7.46
CA ASN A 47 6.16 -11.55 8.20
C ASN A 47 6.35 -11.42 9.72
N GLN A 48 7.57 -11.61 10.23
CA GLN A 48 7.88 -11.57 11.66
C GLN A 48 8.08 -10.12 12.12
N ALA A 49 7.36 -9.69 13.16
CA ALA A 49 7.53 -8.38 13.77
C ALA A 49 8.79 -8.31 14.65
N VAL A 50 9.38 -7.12 14.75
CA VAL A 50 10.45 -6.85 15.73
C VAL A 50 9.80 -6.55 17.09
N PRO A 51 10.26 -7.16 18.19
CA PRO A 51 9.70 -6.92 19.53
C PRO A 51 9.80 -5.45 19.93
N GLN A 52 8.80 -4.92 20.64
CA GLN A 52 8.81 -3.53 21.10
C GLN A 52 10.01 -3.22 22.00
N ALA A 53 10.37 -4.17 22.88
CA ALA A 53 11.55 -4.08 23.75
C ALA A 53 12.88 -3.87 22.99
N ALA A 54 12.95 -4.21 21.69
CA ALA A 54 14.15 -3.94 20.89
C ALA A 54 14.40 -2.44 20.67
N TYR A 55 13.35 -1.62 20.76
CA TYR A 55 13.44 -0.18 20.55
C TYR A 55 13.67 0.60 21.85
N GLU A 56 13.86 -0.09 22.97
CA GLU A 56 14.17 0.48 24.28
C GLU A 56 15.69 0.51 24.52
N HIS A 57 16.13 1.28 25.52
CA HIS A 57 17.53 1.28 25.93
C HIS A 57 17.94 -0.13 26.39
N GLY A 58 19.06 -0.66 25.86
CA GLY A 58 19.48 -2.05 26.11
C GLY A 58 18.68 -3.13 25.36
N GLY A 59 17.79 -2.75 24.44
CA GLY A 59 16.92 -3.66 23.67
C GLY A 59 17.62 -4.66 22.74
N ALA A 60 18.95 -4.63 22.62
CA ALA A 60 19.71 -5.53 21.77
C ALA A 60 19.47 -7.01 22.10
N GLU A 61 19.23 -7.35 23.38
CA GLU A 61 18.91 -8.72 23.79
C GLU A 61 17.58 -9.22 23.20
N ALA A 62 16.58 -8.34 23.09
CA ALA A 62 15.29 -8.67 22.47
C ALA A 62 15.43 -8.96 20.96
N LEU A 63 16.42 -8.36 20.27
CA LEU A 63 16.75 -8.75 18.90
C LEU A 63 17.49 -10.09 18.85
N ARG A 64 18.36 -10.37 19.82
CA ARG A 64 19.10 -11.64 19.87
C ARG A 64 18.20 -12.85 20.05
N SER A 65 17.09 -12.70 20.77
CA SER A 65 16.10 -13.76 20.98
C SER A 65 15.33 -14.12 19.71
N LEU A 66 15.33 -13.26 18.68
CA LEU A 66 14.75 -13.62 17.37
C LEU A 66 15.60 -14.71 16.73
N LYS A 67 14.95 -15.69 16.08
CA LYS A 67 15.65 -16.76 15.36
C LYS A 67 16.11 -16.24 13.98
N PRO A 68 17.42 -16.06 13.73
CA PRO A 68 17.89 -15.55 12.46
C PRO A 68 17.76 -16.62 11.36
N ARG A 69 17.60 -16.17 10.11
CA ARG A 69 17.82 -16.96 8.91
C ARG A 69 19.24 -16.73 8.43
N GLY A 70 20.11 -17.71 8.61
CA GLY A 70 21.52 -17.59 8.22
C GLY A 70 22.37 -16.87 9.29
N ARG A 71 23.38 -16.14 8.83
CA ARG A 71 24.37 -15.48 9.69
C ARG A 71 23.76 -14.26 10.38
N ARG A 72 24.24 -13.99 11.59
CA ARG A 72 24.01 -12.75 12.32
C ARG A 72 25.34 -12.03 12.51
N LEU A 73 25.36 -10.76 12.20
CA LEU A 73 26.40 -9.80 12.58
C LEU A 73 25.98 -9.13 13.89
N ASP A 74 26.85 -9.12 14.90
CA ASP A 74 26.69 -8.39 16.16
C ASP A 74 28.07 -7.84 16.54
N VAL A 75 28.32 -6.59 16.17
CA VAL A 75 29.65 -5.98 16.23
C VAL A 75 29.60 -4.73 17.09
N ALA A 76 30.52 -4.63 18.06
CA ALA A 76 30.66 -3.44 18.89
C ALA A 76 31.15 -2.26 18.05
N LEU A 77 30.65 -1.04 18.28
CA LEU A 77 31.05 0.13 17.51
C LEU A 77 32.55 0.41 17.60
N GLU A 78 33.22 0.02 18.69
CA GLU A 78 34.66 0.19 18.87
C GLU A 78 35.50 -0.69 17.91
N SER A 79 35.01 -1.85 17.50
CA SER A 79 35.74 -2.74 16.56
C SER A 79 35.46 -2.43 15.09
N ILE A 80 34.57 -1.47 14.81
CA ILE A 80 34.29 -0.98 13.47
C ILE A 80 35.41 -0.05 13.02
N SER A 81 36.08 -0.41 11.93
CA SER A 81 37.13 0.40 11.33
C SER A 81 36.56 1.43 10.35
N LEU A 82 35.57 1.04 9.54
CA LEU A 82 34.95 1.90 8.55
C LEU A 82 33.53 1.45 8.22
N VAL A 83 32.61 2.40 8.06
CA VAL A 83 31.32 2.18 7.41
C VAL A 83 31.24 3.09 6.18
N THR A 84 30.94 2.52 5.01
CA THR A 84 30.81 3.30 3.77
C THR A 84 29.40 3.20 3.22
N ALA A 85 28.82 4.34 2.83
CA ALA A 85 27.53 4.40 2.13
C ALA A 85 27.74 4.68 0.64
N THR A 86 27.22 3.82 -0.23
CA THR A 86 27.31 3.96 -1.69
C THR A 86 25.92 3.83 -2.33
N ARG A 87 25.66 4.55 -3.42
CA ARG A 87 24.41 4.41 -4.17
C ARG A 87 24.49 3.15 -5.03
N SER A 88 23.54 2.22 -4.85
CA SER A 88 23.51 0.95 -5.58
C SER A 88 22.68 1.10 -6.86
N GLY A 89 23.33 1.06 -8.04
CA GLY A 89 22.75 0.93 -9.38
C GLY A 89 21.96 2.12 -9.95
N ARG A 90 22.19 2.49 -11.22
CA ARG A 90 21.37 3.47 -11.99
C ARG A 90 19.97 2.97 -12.38
N PHE A 91 19.66 1.68 -12.18
CA PHE A 91 18.46 1.02 -12.73
C PHE A 91 17.55 0.36 -11.67
N THR A 92 17.86 0.50 -10.38
CA THR A 92 17.00 0.01 -9.29
C THR A 92 15.94 1.09 -8.98
N HIS A 93 14.67 0.77 -9.19
CA HIS A 93 13.54 1.60 -8.76
C HIS A 93 12.79 0.89 -7.64
N PRO A 94 12.70 1.47 -6.43
CA PRO A 94 13.31 2.74 -5.98
C PRO A 94 14.84 2.64 -5.77
N PRO A 95 15.56 3.78 -5.78
CA PRO A 95 17.01 3.79 -5.56
C PRO A 95 17.36 3.28 -4.16
N THR A 96 18.46 2.52 -4.07
CA THR A 96 18.95 1.95 -2.81
C THR A 96 20.33 2.49 -2.43
N ILE A 97 20.61 2.51 -1.14
CA ILE A 97 21.91 2.83 -0.55
C ILE A 97 22.46 1.53 0.03
N CYS A 98 23.65 1.14 -0.43
CA CYS A 98 24.42 0.04 0.10
C CYS A 98 25.35 0.55 1.19
N PHE A 99 25.21 -0.01 2.39
CA PHE A 99 26.07 0.19 3.54
C PHE A 99 27.03 -0.99 3.65
N GLU A 100 28.32 -0.70 3.59
CA GLU A 100 29.39 -1.67 3.84
C GLU A 100 29.97 -1.40 5.23
N VAL A 101 29.84 -2.37 6.13
CA VAL A 101 30.35 -2.31 7.51
C VAL A 101 31.61 -3.16 7.58
N VAL A 102 32.75 -2.52 7.83
CA VAL A 102 34.06 -3.15 7.98
C VAL A 102 34.43 -3.17 9.46
N SER A 103 34.60 -4.37 10.01
CA SER A 103 35.14 -4.60 11.34
C SER A 103 36.54 -5.22 11.25
N THR A 104 37.18 -5.46 12.39
CA THR A 104 38.49 -6.14 12.46
C THR A 104 38.50 -7.52 11.80
N ASP A 105 37.40 -8.25 11.89
CA ASP A 105 37.36 -9.69 11.55
C ASP A 105 36.46 -10.00 10.34
N GLU A 106 35.56 -9.09 9.97
CA GLU A 106 34.54 -9.34 8.96
C GLU A 106 34.07 -8.06 8.25
N THR A 107 33.63 -8.21 7.01
CA THR A 107 32.92 -7.18 6.23
C THR A 107 31.54 -7.69 5.87
N GLU A 108 30.52 -6.87 6.12
CA GLU A 108 29.13 -7.20 5.80
C GLU A 108 28.47 -6.05 5.03
N ARG A 109 27.54 -6.40 4.15
CA ARG A 109 26.83 -5.44 3.29
C ARG A 109 25.32 -5.51 3.50
N PHE A 110 24.71 -4.34 3.51
CA PHE A 110 23.26 -4.21 3.62
C PHE A 110 22.73 -3.09 2.73
N GLU A 111 21.62 -3.35 2.04
CA GLU A 111 20.96 -2.36 1.20
C GLU A 111 19.65 -1.88 1.84
N LEU A 112 19.45 -0.56 1.83
CA LEU A 112 18.19 0.07 2.18
C LEU A 112 17.67 0.90 1.02
N PRO A 113 16.34 1.03 0.86
CA PRO A 113 15.78 2.12 0.06
C PRO A 113 16.36 3.46 0.51
N ALA A 114 16.67 4.36 -0.43
CA ALA A 114 17.24 5.66 -0.12
C ALA A 114 16.37 6.47 0.86
N GLN A 115 15.05 6.27 0.79
CA GLN A 115 14.05 6.89 1.67
C GLN A 115 14.10 6.38 3.13
N GLU A 116 14.66 5.19 3.39
CA GLU A 116 14.81 4.60 4.73
C GLU A 116 16.12 5.00 5.44
N SER A 117 17.02 5.64 4.70
CA SER A 117 18.42 5.85 5.11
C SER A 117 18.72 7.15 5.88
N PRO A 118 17.96 8.26 5.79
CA PRO A 118 18.37 9.55 6.39
C PRO A 118 18.70 9.48 7.88
N HIS A 119 17.81 8.91 8.71
CA HIS A 119 18.07 8.83 10.16
C HIS A 119 19.20 7.85 10.47
N LEU A 120 19.34 6.78 9.68
CA LEU A 120 20.45 5.84 9.84
C LEU A 120 21.80 6.52 9.53
N ILE A 121 21.87 7.26 8.42
CA ILE A 121 23.07 8.03 8.03
C ILE A 121 23.42 9.05 9.12
N LEU A 122 22.43 9.75 9.66
CA LEU A 122 22.64 10.72 10.75
C LEU A 122 23.15 10.02 12.01
N GLY A 123 22.56 8.88 12.39
CA GLY A 123 22.99 8.09 13.54
C GLY A 123 24.42 7.56 13.38
N LEU A 124 24.74 6.99 12.21
CA LEU A 124 26.09 6.50 11.91
C LEU A 124 27.11 7.64 11.94
N LYS A 125 26.80 8.79 11.32
CA LYS A 125 27.67 9.98 11.36
C LYS A 125 27.91 10.46 12.78
N THR A 126 26.88 10.43 13.63
CA THR A 126 26.95 10.89 15.02
C THR A 126 27.79 9.94 15.88
N LEU A 127 27.61 8.63 15.73
CA LEU A 127 28.25 7.62 16.56
C LEU A 127 29.66 7.21 16.10
N LEU A 128 29.90 7.20 14.79
CA LEU A 128 31.17 6.74 14.22
C LEU A 128 32.12 7.89 13.84
N GLY A 129 31.61 9.12 13.68
CA GLY A 129 32.40 10.27 13.27
C GLY A 129 33.14 10.01 11.95
N ASP A 130 34.47 10.18 11.98
CA ASP A 130 35.34 9.98 10.81
C ASP A 130 35.40 8.52 10.31
N ARG A 131 34.95 7.55 11.13
CA ARG A 131 34.84 6.14 10.74
C ARG A 131 33.60 5.86 9.89
N PHE A 132 32.77 6.86 9.60
CA PHE A 132 31.68 6.75 8.65
C PHE A 132 31.95 7.64 7.43
N SER A 133 32.06 7.00 6.26
CA SER A 133 32.17 7.66 4.97
C SER A 133 30.76 7.76 4.34
N PRO A 134 30.14 8.96 4.33
CA PRO A 134 28.82 9.15 3.72
C PRO A 134 28.91 9.05 2.19
N LEU A 135 27.75 9.07 1.54
CA LEU A 135 27.67 9.12 0.08
C LEU A 135 28.59 10.22 -0.49
N PRO A 136 29.38 9.93 -1.54
CA PRO A 136 30.20 10.97 -2.17
C PRO A 136 29.30 12.10 -2.62
N THR A 137 29.58 13.31 -2.14
CA THR A 137 28.97 14.54 -2.66
C THR A 137 29.46 14.68 -4.10
N THR A 138 28.69 14.21 -5.06
CA THR A 138 28.93 14.51 -6.48
C THR A 138 28.79 16.02 -6.65
N GLY A 139 29.93 16.72 -6.71
CA GLY A 139 30.01 17.98 -7.41
C GLY A 139 29.65 17.73 -8.86
N GLU A 140 28.88 18.63 -9.44
CA GLU A 140 28.51 18.65 -10.86
C GLU A 140 27.68 17.45 -11.34
N GLU A 141 26.39 17.44 -11.00
CA GLU A 141 25.32 17.14 -11.95
C GLU A 141 24.00 17.54 -11.28
N GLY A 142 23.42 18.64 -11.77
CA GLY A 142 22.09 19.11 -11.41
C GLY A 142 21.01 18.19 -11.98
N GLU A 143 21.00 16.93 -11.56
CA GLU A 143 19.82 16.10 -11.65
C GLU A 143 19.08 16.22 -10.33
N ASN A 144 18.03 17.05 -10.35
CA ASN A 144 16.97 17.10 -9.37
C ASN A 144 16.51 15.66 -9.03
N PHE A 145 17.10 15.06 -8.01
CA PHE A 145 16.27 14.36 -7.06
C PHE A 145 15.36 15.44 -6.49
N PRO A 146 14.03 15.33 -6.62
CA PRO A 146 13.18 16.18 -5.81
C PRO A 146 13.68 15.94 -4.39
N ALA A 147 14.15 16.99 -3.73
CA ALA A 147 14.23 16.92 -2.28
C ALA A 147 12.85 16.41 -1.83
N ASP A 148 12.73 15.61 -0.78
CA ASP A 148 11.41 15.33 -0.22
C ASP A 148 10.69 16.65 0.17
N GLY A 149 11.46 17.74 0.23
CA GLY A 149 11.08 19.11 -0.16
C GLY A 149 10.15 19.21 -1.35
N ASP A 150 10.47 19.00 -2.63
CA ASP A 150 9.57 19.27 -3.77
C ASP A 150 8.21 18.54 -3.77
N ALA A 151 7.97 17.48 -3.00
CA ALA A 151 6.61 16.98 -2.76
C ALA A 151 5.94 17.72 -1.60
N ASP A 152 6.66 17.97 -0.50
CA ASP A 152 6.23 18.79 0.64
C ASP A 152 6.31 20.31 0.39
N GLU A 153 6.91 20.76 -0.69
CA GLU A 153 7.26 22.11 -1.14
C GLU A 153 6.54 22.33 -2.46
N ALA A 154 6.19 21.33 -3.27
CA ALA A 154 5.01 21.47 -4.13
C ALA A 154 3.74 21.50 -3.28
N ALA A 155 3.63 20.68 -2.22
CA ALA A 155 2.52 20.72 -1.27
C ALA A 155 2.56 21.94 -0.34
N ALA A 156 3.74 22.45 0.08
CA ALA A 156 3.87 23.69 0.86
C ALA A 156 3.94 24.95 -0.01
N ARG A 157 4.39 24.90 -1.27
CA ARG A 157 4.15 26.00 -2.25
C ARG A 157 2.69 26.03 -2.68
N THR A 158 1.92 24.94 -2.56
CA THR A 158 0.45 24.99 -2.65
C THR A 158 -0.25 25.27 -1.32
N ALA A 159 0.35 24.99 -0.16
CA ALA A 159 -0.22 25.32 1.16
C ALA A 159 0.18 26.70 1.68
N GLY A 160 1.19 27.34 1.10
CA GLY A 160 1.75 28.64 1.50
C GLY A 160 1.75 29.72 0.42
N ARG A 161 1.20 29.44 -0.78
CA ARG A 161 0.79 30.52 -1.69
C ARG A 161 -0.69 30.77 -1.48
N ASP A 162 -1.02 31.98 -1.01
CA ASP A 162 -2.29 32.68 -1.28
C ASP A 162 -2.46 32.95 -2.79
N GLU A 163 -2.19 31.96 -3.65
CA GLU A 163 -2.72 31.98 -5.01
C GLU A 163 -4.17 31.52 -4.90
N PRO A 164 -5.14 32.26 -5.48
CA PRO A 164 -6.54 31.90 -5.39
C PRO A 164 -6.71 30.50 -5.97
N ARG A 165 -6.94 29.51 -5.09
CA ARG A 165 -7.26 28.13 -5.45
C ARG A 165 -8.39 28.23 -6.46
N LYS A 166 -8.12 27.88 -7.73
CA LYS A 166 -9.17 27.91 -8.77
C LYS A 166 -10.31 27.05 -8.24
N VAL A 167 -11.42 27.68 -7.89
CA VAL A 167 -12.64 27.01 -7.44
C VAL A 167 -13.07 26.11 -8.60
N LEU A 168 -12.70 24.84 -8.52
CA LEU A 168 -13.08 23.84 -9.51
C LEU A 168 -14.49 23.40 -9.14
N VAL A 169 -15.48 23.92 -9.85
CA VAL A 169 -16.87 23.47 -9.73
C VAL A 169 -16.90 21.95 -9.96
N ALA A 170 -17.51 21.22 -9.03
CA ALA A 170 -17.65 19.78 -9.05
C ALA A 170 -18.59 19.34 -10.18
N ARG A 171 -18.07 19.32 -11.42
CA ARG A 171 -18.77 18.65 -12.51
C ARG A 171 -18.85 17.16 -12.19
N GLN A 172 -20.08 16.65 -12.09
CA GLN A 172 -20.27 15.22 -11.94
C GLN A 172 -19.66 14.47 -13.13
N PRO A 173 -18.98 13.34 -12.90
CA PRO A 173 -18.45 12.50 -13.96
C PRO A 173 -19.59 12.02 -14.85
N TYR A 174 -19.26 11.78 -16.13
CA TYR A 174 -20.25 11.28 -17.07
C TYR A 174 -20.65 9.84 -16.71
N ARG A 175 -21.95 9.60 -16.56
CA ARG A 175 -22.54 8.31 -16.23
C ARG A 175 -23.75 8.04 -17.12
N SER A 176 -23.92 6.80 -17.56
CA SER A 176 -25.07 6.39 -18.36
C SER A 176 -25.29 4.88 -18.25
N GLN A 177 -26.40 4.48 -17.62
CA GLN A 177 -26.75 3.07 -17.48
C GLN A 177 -26.95 2.37 -18.83
N ARG A 178 -27.58 3.05 -19.78
CA ARG A 178 -27.86 2.50 -21.12
C ARG A 178 -26.59 2.42 -21.97
N LEU A 179 -25.81 3.49 -22.05
CA LEU A 179 -24.58 3.49 -22.83
C LEU A 179 -23.56 2.51 -22.24
N GLY A 180 -23.45 2.49 -20.91
CA GLY A 180 -22.57 1.53 -20.24
C GLY A 180 -22.98 0.08 -20.49
N ALA A 181 -24.28 -0.23 -20.46
CA ALA A 181 -24.76 -1.58 -20.79
C ALA A 181 -24.49 -1.95 -22.26
N LEU A 182 -24.69 -1.01 -23.19
CA LEU A 182 -24.36 -1.19 -24.60
C LEU A 182 -22.86 -1.47 -24.79
N CYS A 183 -21.99 -0.68 -24.16
CA CYS A 183 -20.53 -0.88 -24.21
C CYS A 183 -20.13 -2.24 -23.63
N MET A 184 -20.76 -2.69 -22.54
CA MET A 184 -20.51 -4.01 -21.97
C MET A 184 -20.93 -5.15 -22.92
N VAL A 185 -22.11 -5.05 -23.53
CA VAL A 185 -22.59 -6.07 -24.49
C VAL A 185 -21.70 -6.10 -25.72
N ALA A 186 -21.33 -4.94 -26.28
CA ALA A 186 -20.43 -4.85 -27.42
C ALA A 186 -19.03 -5.40 -27.10
N GLY A 187 -18.47 -5.04 -25.93
CA GLY A 187 -17.19 -5.55 -25.46
C GLY A 187 -17.19 -7.06 -25.27
N PHE A 188 -18.26 -7.61 -24.67
CA PHE A 188 -18.43 -9.05 -24.51
C PHE A 188 -18.56 -9.78 -25.85
N ALA A 189 -19.36 -9.26 -26.78
CA ALA A 189 -19.51 -9.82 -28.12
C ALA A 189 -18.16 -9.83 -28.88
N TRP A 190 -17.35 -8.79 -28.72
CA TRP A 190 -16.02 -8.69 -29.32
C TRP A 190 -15.05 -9.73 -28.75
N ILE A 191 -15.05 -9.91 -27.43
CA ILE A 191 -14.24 -10.95 -26.76
C ILE A 191 -14.66 -12.34 -27.24
N ALA A 192 -15.97 -12.61 -27.31
CA ALA A 192 -16.50 -13.88 -27.78
C ALA A 192 -16.10 -14.14 -29.25
N LEU A 193 -16.13 -13.12 -30.10
CA LEU A 193 -15.67 -13.20 -31.48
C LEU A 193 -14.16 -13.49 -31.57
N GLY A 194 -13.35 -12.82 -30.75
CA GLY A 194 -11.90 -13.07 -30.66
C GLY A 194 -11.58 -14.49 -30.19
N LEU A 195 -12.33 -15.00 -29.21
CA LEU A 195 -12.18 -16.38 -28.71
C LEU A 195 -12.60 -17.41 -29.75
N TRP A 196 -13.72 -17.16 -30.44
CA TRP A 196 -14.16 -18.00 -31.55
C TRP A 196 -13.12 -18.03 -32.68
N ALA A 197 -12.55 -16.87 -33.03
CA ALA A 197 -11.52 -16.78 -34.06
C ALA A 197 -10.24 -17.51 -33.65
N LEU A 198 -9.82 -17.38 -32.39
CA LEU A 198 -8.70 -18.14 -31.84
C LEU A 198 -8.93 -19.65 -32.02
N ILE A 199 -10.08 -20.17 -31.56
CA ILE A 199 -10.41 -21.60 -31.64
C ILE A 199 -10.50 -22.07 -33.10
N ARG A 200 -11.06 -21.25 -33.99
CA ARG A 200 -11.35 -21.66 -35.37
C ARG A 200 -10.15 -21.59 -36.30
N PHE A 201 -9.23 -20.64 -36.05
CA PHE A 201 -8.18 -20.26 -36.98
C PHE A 201 -6.75 -20.40 -36.43
N SER A 202 -6.53 -20.75 -35.16
CA SER A 202 -5.18 -20.99 -34.62
C SER A 202 -4.46 -22.09 -35.40
N ASP A 203 -5.10 -23.23 -35.62
CA ASP A 203 -4.46 -24.40 -36.22
C ASP A 203 -4.20 -24.21 -37.73
N PRO A 204 -5.15 -23.68 -38.53
CA PRO A 204 -4.87 -23.32 -39.92
C PRO A 204 -3.77 -22.27 -40.08
N LEU A 205 -3.74 -21.26 -39.21
CA LEU A 205 -2.75 -20.18 -39.29
C LEU A 205 -1.35 -20.69 -38.94
N THR A 206 -1.22 -21.51 -37.91
CA THR A 206 0.06 -22.11 -37.52
C THR A 206 0.59 -23.05 -38.59
N TYR A 207 -0.29 -23.85 -39.21
CA TYR A 207 0.07 -24.69 -40.35
C TYR A 207 0.58 -23.87 -41.53
N TRP A 208 -0.12 -22.80 -41.92
CA TRP A 208 0.29 -21.92 -43.01
C TRP A 208 1.61 -21.20 -42.71
N LEU A 209 1.77 -20.64 -41.51
CA LEU A 209 3.00 -19.96 -41.08
C LEU A 209 4.20 -20.90 -41.10
N ARG A 210 4.02 -22.17 -40.68
CA ARG A 210 5.06 -23.19 -40.75
C ARG A 210 5.52 -23.44 -42.19
N GLN A 211 4.58 -23.50 -43.14
CA GLN A 211 4.94 -23.68 -44.55
C GLN A 211 5.73 -22.50 -45.12
N VAL A 212 5.39 -21.26 -44.74
CA VAL A 212 6.04 -20.06 -45.29
C VAL A 212 7.39 -19.77 -44.63
N THR A 213 7.53 -20.02 -43.32
CA THR A 213 8.72 -19.63 -42.55
C THR A 213 9.72 -20.76 -42.33
N GLY A 214 9.31 -22.02 -42.43
CA GLY A 214 10.17 -23.18 -42.19
C GLY A 214 10.62 -23.36 -40.73
N VAL A 215 10.10 -22.57 -39.78
CA VAL A 215 10.49 -22.62 -38.37
C VAL A 215 9.54 -23.53 -37.58
N ASP A 216 10.08 -24.55 -36.92
CA ASP A 216 9.34 -25.43 -36.02
C ASP A 216 9.20 -24.82 -34.60
N GLY A 217 8.02 -24.96 -33.98
CA GLY A 217 7.78 -24.65 -32.55
C GLY A 217 7.41 -23.21 -32.16
N ILE A 218 7.80 -22.19 -32.94
CA ILE A 218 7.48 -20.77 -32.70
C ILE A 218 6.06 -20.32 -33.18
N PRO A 219 5.47 -20.87 -34.28
CA PRO A 219 4.24 -20.33 -34.86
C PRO A 219 2.99 -20.37 -33.96
N SER A 220 2.84 -21.39 -33.11
CA SER A 220 1.65 -21.57 -32.26
C SER A 220 1.56 -20.55 -31.14
N GLN A 221 2.69 -20.17 -30.55
CA GLN A 221 2.72 -19.09 -29.56
C GLN A 221 2.42 -17.73 -30.20
N ALA A 222 2.98 -17.46 -31.39
CA ALA A 222 2.72 -16.22 -32.12
C ALA A 222 1.24 -16.06 -32.53
N ALA A 223 0.58 -17.15 -32.95
CA ALA A 223 -0.84 -17.14 -33.25
C ALA A 223 -1.68 -16.84 -32.00
N VAL A 224 -1.43 -17.55 -30.88
CA VAL A 224 -2.14 -17.32 -29.61
C VAL A 224 -1.96 -15.89 -29.12
N VAL A 225 -0.73 -15.34 -29.20
CA VAL A 225 -0.44 -13.94 -28.84
C VAL A 225 -1.22 -12.98 -29.73
N SER A 226 -1.20 -13.17 -31.05
CA SER A 226 -1.90 -12.31 -32.03
C SER A 226 -3.41 -12.28 -31.79
N PHE A 227 -4.02 -13.43 -31.51
CA PHE A 227 -5.45 -13.51 -31.18
C PHE A 227 -5.77 -12.95 -29.77
N SER A 228 -4.83 -13.00 -28.82
CA SER A 228 -5.00 -12.36 -27.51
C SER A 228 -5.04 -10.84 -27.62
N PHE A 229 -4.25 -10.24 -28.53
CA PHE A 229 -4.35 -8.80 -28.83
C PHE A 229 -5.71 -8.40 -29.39
N LEU A 230 -6.39 -9.27 -30.15
CA LEU A 230 -7.74 -9.00 -30.66
C LEU A 230 -8.80 -8.91 -29.55
N MET A 231 -8.53 -9.46 -28.36
CA MET A 231 -9.44 -9.36 -27.22
C MET A 231 -9.35 -8.03 -26.46
N LEU A 232 -8.23 -7.29 -26.58
CA LEU A 232 -7.98 -6.05 -25.82
C LEU A 232 -9.03 -4.95 -26.05
N PRO A 233 -9.50 -4.66 -27.29
CA PRO A 233 -10.55 -3.67 -27.51
C PRO A 233 -11.86 -4.07 -26.82
N GLY A 234 -12.22 -5.35 -26.89
CA GLY A 234 -13.41 -5.88 -26.23
C GLY A 234 -13.32 -5.74 -24.71
N ALA A 235 -12.15 -6.05 -24.14
CA ALA A 235 -11.86 -5.84 -22.74
C ALA A 235 -11.97 -4.36 -22.32
N PHE A 236 -11.41 -3.46 -23.13
CA PHE A 236 -11.52 -2.02 -22.91
C PHE A 236 -12.98 -1.55 -22.90
N PHE A 237 -13.78 -1.90 -23.91
CA PHE A 237 -15.19 -1.51 -23.97
C PHE A 237 -16.01 -2.09 -22.82
N TYR A 238 -15.70 -3.32 -22.41
CA TYR A 238 -16.36 -3.96 -21.28
C TYR A 238 -16.07 -3.22 -19.97
N LEU A 239 -14.80 -2.96 -19.66
CA LEU A 239 -14.38 -2.24 -18.45
C LEU A 239 -14.82 -0.78 -18.46
N PHE A 240 -14.77 -0.10 -19.60
CA PHE A 240 -15.29 1.25 -19.77
C PHE A 240 -16.80 1.30 -19.52
N GLY A 241 -17.54 0.34 -20.07
CA GLY A 241 -18.97 0.19 -19.84
C GLY A 241 -19.32 -0.05 -18.37
N GLN A 242 -18.50 -0.83 -17.64
CA GLN A 242 -18.65 -0.98 -16.19
C GLN A 242 -18.48 0.36 -15.46
N ARG A 243 -17.45 1.15 -15.79
CA ARG A 243 -17.19 2.46 -15.16
C ARG A 243 -18.33 3.45 -15.37
N LEU A 244 -18.95 3.46 -16.55
CA LEU A 244 -20.10 4.32 -16.86
C LEU A 244 -21.36 4.01 -16.03
N ARG A 245 -21.42 2.82 -15.43
CA ARG A 245 -22.57 2.33 -14.67
C ARG A 245 -22.35 2.38 -13.16
N LEU A 246 -21.19 2.85 -12.70
CA LEU A 246 -20.90 2.99 -11.27
C LEU A 246 -21.94 3.91 -10.62
N PRO A 247 -22.52 3.51 -9.48
CA PRO A 247 -23.56 4.28 -8.81
C PRO A 247 -23.02 5.58 -8.22
N ASP A 248 -23.89 6.58 -8.12
CA ASP A 248 -23.61 7.79 -7.35
C ASP A 248 -23.74 7.52 -5.84
N ALA A 249 -22.88 8.13 -5.03
CA ALA A 249 -22.98 7.98 -3.59
C ALA A 249 -24.31 8.48 -3.03
N ARG A 250 -24.83 9.63 -3.48
CA ARG A 250 -26.11 10.16 -2.96
C ARG A 250 -27.26 9.21 -3.30
N GLU A 251 -27.30 8.74 -4.54
CA GLU A 251 -28.32 7.78 -5.00
C GLU A 251 -28.23 6.45 -4.23
N ALA A 252 -27.02 5.97 -3.96
CA ALA A 252 -26.81 4.74 -3.19
C ALA A 252 -27.22 4.89 -1.72
N LEU A 253 -26.88 6.01 -1.09
CA LEU A 253 -27.30 6.33 0.28
C LEU A 253 -28.83 6.45 0.41
N LEU A 254 -29.51 6.95 -0.61
CA LEU A 254 -30.98 7.03 -0.61
C LEU A 254 -31.65 5.66 -0.79
N ARG A 255 -30.97 4.70 -1.44
CA ARG A 255 -31.51 3.36 -1.73
C ARG A 255 -31.21 2.33 -0.64
N ASP A 256 -30.09 2.47 0.06
CA ASP A 256 -29.66 1.53 1.08
C ASP A 256 -29.95 2.13 2.47
N PRO A 257 -30.89 1.55 3.25
CA PRO A 257 -31.26 2.10 4.55
C PRO A 257 -30.19 1.89 5.63
N ARG A 258 -29.15 1.08 5.37
CA ARG A 258 -28.07 0.83 6.33
C ARG A 258 -27.18 2.06 6.43
N ALA A 259 -26.72 2.36 7.64
CA ALA A 259 -25.75 3.43 7.87
C ALA A 259 -24.50 3.24 6.99
N PRO A 260 -23.94 4.31 6.40
CA PRO A 260 -22.81 4.18 5.49
C PRO A 260 -21.51 3.80 6.17
N ILE A 261 -20.60 3.25 5.38
CA ILE A 261 -19.18 3.15 5.72
C ILE A 261 -18.43 4.21 4.92
N LEU A 262 -17.81 5.16 5.61
CA LEU A 262 -17.04 6.22 4.96
C LEU A 262 -15.60 5.75 4.73
N TYR A 263 -15.11 5.89 3.52
CA TYR A 263 -13.72 5.64 3.15
C TYR A 263 -13.03 6.98 2.85
N LEU A 264 -12.10 7.37 3.73
CA LEU A 264 -11.30 8.58 3.61
C LEU A 264 -9.89 8.22 3.14
N ARG A 265 -9.40 8.94 2.13
CA ARG A 265 -8.08 8.70 1.52
C ARG A 265 -7.61 9.93 0.73
N SER A 266 -6.32 10.03 0.48
CA SER A 266 -5.77 11.00 -0.47
C SER A 266 -6.09 10.63 -1.92
N PHE A 267 -6.51 11.59 -2.74
CA PHE A 267 -6.73 11.36 -4.18
C PHE A 267 -5.48 10.87 -4.94
N ALA A 268 -4.28 11.00 -4.36
CA ALA A 268 -3.08 10.39 -4.95
C ALA A 268 -3.05 8.86 -4.83
N ASP A 269 -3.81 8.30 -3.89
CA ASP A 269 -3.92 6.86 -3.64
C ASP A 269 -5.01 6.20 -4.51
N ASP A 270 -5.65 6.98 -5.39
CA ASP A 270 -6.59 6.50 -6.38
C ASP A 270 -5.97 5.48 -7.33
N GLY A 271 -6.61 4.32 -7.46
CA GLY A 271 -6.20 3.33 -8.44
C GLY A 271 -4.95 2.52 -8.06
N LEU A 272 -4.48 2.60 -6.81
CA LEU A 272 -3.31 1.84 -6.39
C LEU A 272 -3.52 0.33 -6.63
N PRO A 273 -2.54 -0.34 -7.29
CA PRO A 273 -2.59 -1.78 -7.55
C PRO A 273 -2.94 -2.56 -6.29
N GLY A 274 -3.91 -3.45 -6.40
CA GLY A 274 -4.23 -4.35 -5.30
C GLY A 274 -3.15 -5.43 -5.12
N PRO A 275 -3.25 -6.20 -4.03
CA PRO A 275 -2.22 -7.17 -3.64
C PRO A 275 -2.09 -8.32 -4.64
N ASP A 276 -3.14 -8.57 -5.43
CA ASP A 276 -3.18 -9.60 -6.45
C ASP A 276 -2.20 -9.35 -7.60
N GLN A 277 -1.92 -8.09 -7.93
CA GLN A 277 -0.91 -7.74 -8.93
C GLN A 277 0.52 -7.88 -8.39
N GLN A 278 0.70 -7.79 -7.07
CA GLN A 278 2.02 -7.74 -6.43
C GLN A 278 2.58 -9.13 -6.07
N LYS A 279 1.71 -10.13 -5.85
CA LYS A 279 2.11 -11.43 -5.25
C LYS A 279 1.95 -12.67 -6.14
N ARG A 280 1.64 -12.55 -7.44
CA ARG A 280 1.53 -13.71 -8.35
C ARG A 280 2.89 -14.03 -9.00
N PRO A 281 3.68 -15.00 -8.51
CA PRO A 281 4.79 -15.56 -9.29
C PRO A 281 4.25 -16.22 -10.55
N GLY A 282 5.05 -16.26 -11.62
CA GLY A 282 4.69 -16.80 -12.94
C GLY A 282 4.33 -18.29 -12.91
N VAL A 283 3.09 -18.61 -12.55
CA VAL A 283 2.54 -19.96 -12.65
C VAL A 283 2.31 -20.26 -14.13
N PRO A 284 2.76 -21.42 -14.66
CA PRO A 284 2.47 -21.80 -16.03
C PRO A 284 0.97 -21.93 -16.23
N VAL A 285 0.43 -21.11 -17.15
CA VAL A 285 -1.01 -21.04 -17.42
C VAL A 285 -1.48 -22.36 -18.02
N THR A 286 -2.26 -23.12 -17.25
CA THR A 286 -2.99 -24.29 -17.76
C THR A 286 -4.32 -23.86 -18.38
N SER A 287 -4.97 -24.73 -19.17
CA SER A 287 -6.27 -24.45 -19.78
C SER A 287 -7.39 -24.17 -18.76
N VAL A 288 -7.37 -24.85 -17.62
CA VAL A 288 -8.30 -24.59 -16.50
C VAL A 288 -8.03 -23.24 -15.87
N GLN A 289 -6.76 -22.87 -15.66
CA GLN A 289 -6.40 -21.58 -15.07
C GLN A 289 -6.66 -20.40 -16.01
N ALA A 290 -6.48 -20.59 -17.31
CA ALA A 290 -6.89 -19.62 -18.32
C ALA A 290 -8.41 -19.38 -18.29
N LEU A 291 -9.20 -20.44 -18.17
CA LEU A 291 -10.66 -20.34 -18.02
C LEU A 291 -11.04 -19.61 -16.73
N LEU A 292 -10.42 -19.93 -15.59
CA LEU A 292 -10.69 -19.25 -14.32
C LEU A 292 -10.30 -17.76 -14.35
N SER A 293 -9.14 -17.44 -14.93
CA SER A 293 -8.69 -16.05 -15.13
C SER A 293 -9.66 -15.30 -16.03
N PHE A 294 -10.12 -15.93 -17.12
CA PHE A 294 -11.12 -15.35 -18.01
C PHE A 294 -12.47 -15.12 -17.31
N LEU A 295 -12.94 -16.08 -16.51
CA LEU A 295 -14.17 -15.91 -15.71
C LEU A 295 -14.01 -14.78 -14.68
N ARG A 296 -12.82 -14.58 -14.12
CA ARG A 296 -12.51 -13.51 -13.18
C ARG A 296 -12.44 -12.15 -13.88
N PHE A 297 -11.83 -12.09 -15.05
CA PHE A 297 -11.89 -10.95 -15.97
C PHE A 297 -13.34 -10.52 -16.25
N LEU A 298 -14.19 -11.48 -16.66
CA LEU A 298 -15.61 -11.23 -16.93
C LEU A 298 -16.39 -10.78 -15.69
N ARG A 299 -15.94 -11.13 -14.49
CA ARG A 299 -16.51 -10.65 -13.22
C ARG A 299 -15.94 -9.30 -12.76
N GLY A 300 -15.04 -8.69 -13.52
CA GLY A 300 -14.34 -7.45 -13.14
C GLY A 300 -13.45 -7.63 -11.91
N ARG A 301 -13.02 -8.87 -11.63
CA ARG A 301 -12.18 -9.24 -10.49
C ARG A 301 -10.70 -9.39 -10.83
N ASP A 302 -10.36 -9.39 -12.11
CA ASP A 302 -8.96 -9.29 -12.53
C ASP A 302 -8.45 -7.90 -12.19
N SER A 303 -7.32 -7.82 -11.47
CA SER A 303 -6.64 -6.55 -11.18
C SER A 303 -7.43 -5.56 -10.33
N MET A 304 -8.17 -6.04 -9.32
CA MET A 304 -8.82 -5.16 -8.35
C MET A 304 -7.79 -4.30 -7.62
N THR A 305 -8.10 -3.03 -7.44
CA THR A 305 -7.34 -2.12 -6.58
C THR A 305 -7.60 -2.45 -5.11
N TRP A 306 -6.72 -1.99 -4.21
CA TRP A 306 -6.97 -2.08 -2.77
C TRP A 306 -8.34 -1.53 -2.36
N GLU A 307 -8.73 -0.40 -2.94
CA GLU A 307 -10.01 0.24 -2.68
C GLU A 307 -11.18 -0.63 -3.14
N GLN A 308 -11.10 -1.29 -4.29
CA GLN A 308 -12.16 -2.20 -4.76
C GLN A 308 -12.32 -3.41 -3.85
N GLU A 309 -11.21 -3.99 -3.39
CA GLU A 309 -11.22 -5.12 -2.44
C GLU A 309 -11.88 -4.72 -1.11
N PHE A 310 -11.46 -3.59 -0.53
CA PHE A 310 -12.05 -3.08 0.70
C PHE A 310 -13.52 -2.71 0.51
N ALA A 311 -13.87 -1.99 -0.55
CA ALA A 311 -15.26 -1.61 -0.83
C ALA A 311 -16.16 -2.84 -1.00
N LEU A 312 -15.68 -3.89 -1.67
CA LEU A 312 -16.42 -5.14 -1.84
C LEU A 312 -16.69 -5.83 -0.49
N PHE A 313 -15.68 -5.88 0.38
CA PHE A 313 -15.80 -6.44 1.72
C PHE A 313 -16.78 -5.64 2.59
N PHE A 314 -16.55 -4.33 2.71
CA PHE A 314 -17.34 -3.46 3.60
C PHE A 314 -18.78 -3.26 3.11
N ARG A 315 -19.06 -3.40 1.81
CA ARG A 315 -20.43 -3.31 1.27
C ARG A 315 -21.41 -4.31 1.92
N THR A 316 -20.90 -5.42 2.45
CA THR A 316 -21.71 -6.39 3.21
C THR A 316 -22.31 -5.80 4.49
N LYS A 317 -21.69 -4.75 5.06
CA LYS A 317 -22.11 -4.09 6.30
C LYS A 317 -22.92 -2.80 6.04
N GLY A 318 -22.61 -2.05 4.99
CA GLY A 318 -23.35 -0.83 4.60
C GLY A 318 -22.88 -0.24 3.27
N PRO A 319 -23.55 0.79 2.73
CA PRO A 319 -23.09 1.46 1.52
C PRO A 319 -21.73 2.13 1.76
N VAL A 320 -20.71 1.76 0.98
CA VAL A 320 -19.35 2.31 1.11
C VAL A 320 -19.24 3.58 0.27
N VAL A 321 -18.94 4.70 0.90
CA VAL A 321 -18.89 6.03 0.27
C VAL A 321 -17.55 6.71 0.48
N ALA A 322 -17.13 7.52 -0.49
CA ALA A 322 -15.92 8.33 -0.42
C ALA A 322 -16.16 9.69 -1.09
N ILE A 323 -15.33 10.69 -0.80
CA ILE A 323 -15.32 11.93 -1.57
C ILE A 323 -14.59 11.70 -2.90
N GLY A 324 -15.17 12.18 -3.99
CA GLY A 324 -14.58 12.10 -5.32
C GLY A 324 -13.64 13.28 -5.62
N LYS A 325 -12.67 13.08 -6.50
CA LYS A 325 -11.74 14.14 -6.93
C LYS A 325 -12.49 15.19 -7.76
N PRO A 326 -12.36 16.50 -7.47
CA PRO A 326 -12.95 17.55 -8.29
C PRO A 326 -12.51 17.46 -9.76
N GLY A 327 -13.47 17.61 -10.69
CA GLY A 327 -13.22 17.55 -12.13
C GLY A 327 -12.94 16.15 -12.71
N GLU A 328 -13.16 15.08 -11.93
CA GLU A 328 -13.05 13.70 -12.42
C GLU A 328 -14.03 13.45 -13.59
N LYS A 329 -13.52 13.05 -14.75
CA LYS A 329 -14.34 12.84 -15.96
C LYS A 329 -15.16 11.55 -15.90
N ILE A 330 -14.58 10.50 -15.32
CA ILE A 330 -15.14 9.15 -15.23
C ILE A 330 -14.80 8.62 -13.85
N THR A 331 -15.80 8.10 -13.13
CA THR A 331 -15.65 7.54 -11.79
C THR A 331 -14.66 6.37 -11.77
N VAL A 332 -13.66 6.44 -10.88
CA VAL A 332 -12.77 5.32 -10.57
C VAL A 332 -13.52 4.26 -9.73
N PRO A 333 -13.42 2.97 -10.10
CA PRO A 333 -14.03 1.87 -9.35
C PRO A 333 -13.54 1.77 -7.90
N GLY A 334 -14.42 1.37 -6.98
CA GLY A 334 -14.10 1.29 -5.55
C GLY A 334 -15.28 1.73 -4.68
N ALA A 335 -15.01 2.60 -3.71
CA ALA A 335 -16.05 3.25 -2.92
C ALA A 335 -16.92 4.15 -3.81
N MET A 336 -18.20 4.29 -3.48
CA MET A 336 -19.12 5.14 -4.24
C MET A 336 -18.78 6.61 -3.96
N ARG A 337 -18.58 7.40 -5.01
CA ARG A 337 -18.06 8.77 -4.87
C ARG A 337 -19.18 9.79 -4.73
N MET A 338 -19.04 10.65 -3.73
CA MET A 338 -19.78 11.89 -3.59
C MET A 338 -18.89 13.03 -4.10
N TYR A 339 -19.34 13.71 -5.14
CA TYR A 339 -18.66 14.91 -5.67
C TYR A 339 -19.26 16.15 -5.02
N VAL A 340 -18.38 17.00 -4.51
CA VAL A 340 -18.70 18.21 -3.74
C VAL A 340 -17.80 19.34 -4.21
N ASP A 341 -18.30 20.57 -4.14
CA ASP A 341 -17.51 21.75 -4.46
C ASP A 341 -16.43 21.99 -3.40
N ASP A 342 -15.34 22.65 -3.81
CA ASP A 342 -14.15 22.89 -2.97
C ASP A 342 -14.42 23.76 -1.73
N ASP A 343 -15.52 24.52 -1.71
CA ASP A 343 -15.89 25.32 -0.54
C ASP A 343 -16.74 24.52 0.46
N ASP A 344 -17.33 23.40 0.03
CA ASP A 344 -18.29 22.60 0.81
C ASP A 344 -17.76 21.21 1.23
N TRP A 345 -16.55 20.83 0.81
CA TRP A 345 -16.07 19.47 1.03
C TRP A 345 -15.85 19.15 2.51
N GLN A 346 -15.28 20.06 3.30
CA GLN A 346 -15.06 19.82 4.74
C GLN A 346 -16.37 19.61 5.48
N ALA A 347 -17.36 20.49 5.25
CA ALA A 347 -18.69 20.35 5.83
C ALA A 347 -19.34 19.02 5.44
N THR A 348 -19.11 18.57 4.20
CA THR A 348 -19.62 17.27 3.73
C THR A 348 -18.91 16.09 4.39
N VAL A 349 -17.59 16.14 4.54
CA VAL A 349 -16.82 15.11 5.26
C VAL A 349 -17.32 14.99 6.70
N LEU A 350 -17.54 16.10 7.40
CA LEU A 350 -18.07 16.09 8.76
C LEU A 350 -19.44 15.41 8.83
N ARG A 351 -20.38 15.76 7.94
CA ARG A 351 -21.69 15.10 7.88
C ARG A 351 -21.58 13.61 7.61
N LEU A 352 -20.67 13.21 6.72
CA LEU A 352 -20.44 11.80 6.43
C LEU A 352 -19.87 11.06 7.64
N ILE A 353 -18.87 11.62 8.33
CA ILE A 353 -18.31 11.05 9.58
C ILE A 353 -19.44 10.84 10.61
N ASP A 354 -20.26 11.85 10.84
CA ASP A 354 -21.33 11.82 11.84
C ASP A 354 -22.40 10.75 11.50
N SER A 355 -22.73 10.59 10.21
CA SER A 355 -23.75 9.64 9.73
C SER A 355 -23.26 8.20 9.55
N SER A 356 -21.94 7.97 9.49
CA SER A 356 -21.37 6.68 9.12
C SER A 356 -21.22 5.72 10.30
N GLN A 357 -21.69 4.48 10.18
CA GLN A 357 -21.47 3.48 11.25
C GLN A 357 -19.98 3.16 11.48
N ALA A 358 -19.15 3.28 10.44
CA ALA A 358 -17.71 3.13 10.52
C ALA A 358 -16.99 4.06 9.53
N VAL A 359 -15.77 4.46 9.89
CA VAL A 359 -14.87 5.23 9.02
C VAL A 359 -13.58 4.43 8.84
N ILE A 360 -13.24 4.18 7.57
CA ILE A 360 -12.00 3.55 7.16
C ILE A 360 -11.11 4.65 6.60
N LEU A 361 -10.02 4.96 7.29
CA LEU A 361 -9.13 6.06 6.94
C LEU A 361 -7.78 5.52 6.47
N ARG A 362 -7.47 5.76 5.20
CA ARG A 362 -6.14 5.56 4.66
C ARG A 362 -5.29 6.79 4.95
N LEU A 363 -4.30 6.61 5.83
CA LEU A 363 -3.43 7.71 6.23
C LEU A 363 -2.50 8.10 5.08
N SER A 364 -2.31 9.42 4.94
CA SER A 364 -1.33 10.03 4.05
C SER A 364 -0.69 11.22 4.77
N PRO A 365 0.50 11.68 4.39
CA PRO A 365 1.19 12.78 5.09
C PRO A 365 0.54 14.15 4.86
N THR A 366 -0.44 14.23 3.95
CA THR A 366 -1.06 15.49 3.52
C THR A 366 -1.80 16.18 4.67
N ALA A 367 -1.81 17.52 4.66
CA ALA A 367 -2.53 18.31 5.66
C ALA A 367 -4.04 18.00 5.69
N GLY A 368 -4.64 17.72 4.53
CA GLY A 368 -6.05 17.34 4.42
C GLY A 368 -6.38 16.03 5.13
N ALA A 369 -5.61 14.97 4.86
CA ALA A 369 -5.80 13.68 5.53
C ALA A 369 -5.53 13.76 7.04
N TRP A 370 -4.61 14.64 7.45
CA TRP A 370 -4.38 14.90 8.87
C TRP A 370 -5.56 15.59 9.55
N TRP A 371 -6.16 16.59 8.89
CA TRP A 371 -7.40 17.21 9.36
C TRP A 371 -8.52 16.17 9.47
N GLU A 372 -8.70 15.31 8.46
CA GLU A 372 -9.68 14.22 8.47
C GLU A 372 -9.50 13.27 9.65
N PHE A 373 -8.26 12.88 9.95
CA PHE A 373 -7.92 12.08 11.12
C PHE A 373 -8.32 12.77 12.43
N GLN A 374 -8.01 14.05 12.59
CA GLN A 374 -8.37 14.83 13.78
C GLN A 374 -9.90 14.92 13.94
N GLN A 375 -10.65 15.10 12.84
CA GLN A 375 -12.11 15.11 12.90
C GLN A 375 -12.68 13.74 13.28
N CYS A 376 -12.10 12.64 12.78
CA CYS A 376 -12.47 11.29 13.21
C CYS A 376 -12.25 11.11 14.71
N ARG A 377 -11.07 11.51 15.22
CA ARG A 377 -10.72 11.44 16.65
C ARG A 377 -11.69 12.22 17.55
N ALA A 378 -12.17 13.36 17.09
CA ALA A 378 -13.03 14.25 17.85
C ALA A 378 -14.51 13.85 17.85
N ARG A 379 -14.98 13.08 16.87
CA ARG A 379 -16.41 12.86 16.61
C ARG A 379 -16.85 11.40 16.67
N LEU A 380 -15.93 10.46 16.44
CA LEU A 380 -16.24 9.04 16.43
C LEU A 380 -15.98 8.40 17.79
N ASP A 381 -16.76 7.36 18.07
CA ASP A 381 -16.32 6.32 18.99
C ASP A 381 -15.06 5.62 18.41
N PRO A 382 -14.00 5.38 19.21
CA PRO A 382 -12.75 4.79 18.72
C PRO A 382 -12.94 3.48 17.94
N LYS A 383 -13.90 2.61 18.34
CA LYS A 383 -14.13 1.33 17.67
C LYS A 383 -14.71 1.49 16.26
N ARG A 384 -15.28 2.65 15.94
CA ARG A 384 -15.81 2.98 14.60
C ARG A 384 -14.73 3.42 13.63
N LEU A 385 -13.50 3.70 14.08
CA LEU A 385 -12.39 4.10 13.23
C LEU A 385 -11.44 2.92 12.95
N LEU A 386 -11.18 2.67 11.66
CA LEU A 386 -10.13 1.74 11.22
C LEU A 386 -9.11 2.49 10.38
N LEU A 387 -7.83 2.44 10.75
CA LEU A 387 -6.76 3.02 9.97
C LEU A 387 -6.10 2.00 9.05
N LEU A 388 -5.79 2.41 7.82
CA LEU A 388 -5.01 1.63 6.88
C LEU A 388 -3.58 2.15 6.79
N LEU A 389 -2.61 1.26 7.03
CA LEU A 389 -1.17 1.53 7.00
C LEU A 389 -0.53 1.26 5.64
N THR A 390 -1.31 1.19 4.56
CA THR A 390 -0.80 0.89 3.21
C THR A 390 0.16 1.95 2.66
N TYR A 391 0.18 3.17 3.22
CA TYR A 391 1.18 4.20 2.89
C TYR A 391 2.58 3.88 3.43
N VAL A 392 2.66 3.13 4.54
CA VAL A 392 3.90 2.88 5.30
C VAL A 392 4.38 1.43 5.24
N GLU A 393 3.65 0.54 4.54
CA GLU A 393 3.90 -0.92 4.51
C GLU A 393 5.33 -1.30 4.10
N ALA A 394 5.98 -0.48 3.28
CA ALA A 394 7.35 -0.70 2.82
C ALA A 394 8.39 0.25 3.45
N SER A 395 7.98 1.06 4.44
CA SER A 395 8.81 2.13 4.98
C SER A 395 8.70 2.27 6.50
N GLN A 396 9.70 1.75 7.22
CA GLN A 396 9.79 1.90 8.68
C GLN A 396 9.97 3.38 9.06
N GLN A 397 10.70 4.16 8.26
CA GLN A 397 10.88 5.58 8.52
C GLN A 397 9.55 6.36 8.45
N ARG A 398 8.76 6.19 7.38
CA ARG A 398 7.45 6.86 7.27
C ARG A 398 6.50 6.42 8.38
N TYR A 399 6.59 5.17 8.81
CA TYR A 399 5.80 4.69 9.94
C TYR A 399 6.18 5.39 11.25
N GLU A 400 7.47 5.59 11.53
CA GLU A 400 7.93 6.33 12.71
C GLU A 400 7.48 7.80 12.68
N GLU A 401 7.60 8.48 11.54
CA GLU A 401 7.13 9.85 11.35
C GLU A 401 5.62 9.97 11.62
N LEU A 402 4.84 9.05 11.06
CA LEU A 402 3.40 8.95 11.30
C LEU A 402 3.10 8.71 12.78
N ARG A 403 3.80 7.76 13.42
CA ARG A 403 3.62 7.43 14.83
C ARG A 403 3.86 8.64 15.73
N ILE A 404 4.98 9.33 15.55
CA ILE A 404 5.36 10.52 16.34
C ILE A 404 4.29 11.60 16.19
N ARG A 405 3.77 11.80 14.98
CA ARG A 405 2.71 12.78 14.70
C ARG A 405 1.37 12.40 15.33
N MET A 406 1.06 11.10 15.40
CA MET A 406 -0.20 10.56 15.95
C MET A 406 -0.27 10.54 17.47
N GLU A 407 0.86 10.32 18.14
CA GLU A 407 0.92 10.14 19.59
C GLU A 407 0.27 11.31 20.39
N PRO A 408 0.52 12.60 20.09
CA PRO A 408 -0.15 13.71 20.78
C PRO A 408 -1.67 13.78 20.56
N VAL A 409 -2.17 13.23 19.45
CA VAL A 409 -3.61 13.25 19.11
C VAL A 409 -4.35 12.07 19.71
N LEU A 410 -3.71 10.91 19.77
CA LEU A 410 -4.27 9.70 20.36
C LEU A 410 -4.17 9.71 21.89
N GLY A 411 -3.11 10.29 22.45
CA GLY A 411 -2.74 10.15 23.86
C GLY A 411 -2.06 8.81 24.18
N HIS A 412 -1.92 7.93 23.18
CA HIS A 412 -1.28 6.64 23.28
C HIS A 412 -0.30 6.46 22.10
N PRO A 413 0.91 5.91 22.35
CA PRO A 413 1.85 5.63 21.27
C PRO A 413 1.36 4.44 20.43
N LEU A 414 1.52 4.53 19.11
CA LEU A 414 1.44 3.32 18.27
C LEU A 414 2.65 2.42 18.55
N PRO A 415 2.53 1.09 18.39
CA PRO A 415 3.67 0.19 18.52
C PRO A 415 4.75 0.54 17.46
N ARG A 416 6.04 0.50 17.79
CA ARG A 416 7.14 0.88 16.86
C ARG A 416 7.38 -0.06 15.69
N SER A 417 7.14 -1.35 15.85
CA SER A 417 7.11 -2.31 14.74
C SER A 417 5.68 -2.71 14.39
N THR A 418 5.35 -2.66 13.09
CA THR A 418 4.08 -3.18 12.55
C THR A 418 4.16 -4.66 12.17
N GLY A 419 5.35 -5.17 11.85
CA GLY A 419 5.50 -6.49 11.24
C GLY A 419 4.70 -6.59 9.94
N SER A 420 3.68 -7.45 9.91
CA SER A 420 2.73 -7.59 8.80
C SER A 420 1.36 -6.96 9.08
N ALA A 421 1.26 -6.12 10.12
CA ALA A 421 0.06 -5.36 10.40
C ALA A 421 -0.19 -4.30 9.33
N MET A 422 -1.44 -4.28 8.84
CA MET A 422 -1.92 -3.31 7.86
C MET A 422 -3.03 -2.42 8.43
N PHE A 423 -3.65 -2.87 9.51
CA PHE A 423 -4.80 -2.22 10.11
C PHE A 423 -4.48 -1.77 11.53
N VAL A 424 -4.97 -0.59 11.89
CA VAL A 424 -5.02 -0.14 13.29
C VAL A 424 -6.47 0.05 13.66
N ARG A 425 -6.91 -0.66 14.69
CA ARG A 425 -8.18 -0.43 15.38
C ARG A 425 -7.90 0.17 16.76
N PHE A 426 -8.95 0.61 17.44
CA PHE A 426 -8.83 1.22 18.76
C PHE A 426 -9.74 0.54 19.78
N ASP A 427 -9.26 0.45 21.01
CA ASP A 427 -10.10 0.16 22.18
C ASP A 427 -10.80 1.45 22.66
N ASP A 428 -11.68 1.35 23.68
CA ASP A 428 -12.53 2.47 24.12
C ASP A 428 -11.77 3.73 24.57
N ASP A 429 -10.52 3.56 25.02
CA ASP A 429 -9.62 4.62 25.48
C ASP A 429 -8.71 5.19 24.39
N TRP A 430 -8.91 4.79 23.12
CA TRP A 430 -8.01 5.10 22.00
C TRP A 430 -6.65 4.38 22.05
N THR A 431 -6.50 3.35 22.88
CA THR A 431 -5.35 2.45 22.80
C THR A 431 -5.32 1.75 21.43
N PRO A 432 -4.26 1.93 20.63
CA PRO A 432 -4.19 1.32 19.30
C PRO A 432 -3.89 -0.18 19.38
N ARG A 433 -4.55 -0.95 18.53
CA ARG A 433 -4.32 -2.38 18.32
C ARG A 433 -4.06 -2.65 16.85
N LEU A 434 -3.00 -3.39 16.58
CA LEU A 434 -2.58 -3.75 15.24
C LEU A 434 -3.21 -5.07 14.82
N ASP A 435 -3.89 -5.09 13.68
CA ASP A 435 -4.40 -6.32 13.07
C ASP A 435 -3.60 -6.67 11.79
N THR A 436 -3.26 -7.95 11.67
CA THR A 436 -2.42 -8.50 10.61
C THR A 436 -3.23 -8.83 9.36
N LEU A 437 -2.69 -8.50 8.19
CA LEU A 437 -3.29 -8.89 6.93
C LEU A 437 -3.12 -10.40 6.69
N SER A 438 -4.24 -11.09 6.57
CA SER A 438 -4.31 -12.52 6.26
C SER A 438 -4.52 -12.74 4.77
N PHE A 439 -3.87 -13.78 4.24
CA PHE A 439 -4.02 -14.20 2.86
C PHE A 439 -4.71 -15.56 2.79
N ARG A 440 -5.57 -15.75 1.78
CA ARG A 440 -6.16 -17.07 1.51
C ARG A 440 -5.08 -18.04 1.02
N SER A 441 -5.40 -19.33 1.09
CA SER A 441 -4.56 -20.39 0.51
C SER A 441 -4.32 -20.15 -0.99
N LYS A 442 -3.10 -20.44 -1.46
CA LYS A 442 -2.70 -20.33 -2.87
C LYS A 442 -3.64 -21.07 -3.83
N TRP A 443 -4.21 -22.18 -3.37
CA TRP A 443 -5.15 -22.99 -4.13
C TRP A 443 -6.52 -22.32 -4.35
N LEU A 444 -6.84 -21.30 -3.54
CA LEU A 444 -8.10 -20.55 -3.61
C LEU A 444 -7.94 -19.18 -4.28
N TRP A 445 -6.72 -18.77 -4.65
CA TRP A 445 -6.43 -17.45 -5.23
C TRP A 445 -7.15 -17.16 -6.56
N ASP A 446 -7.52 -18.22 -7.29
CA ASP A 446 -8.22 -18.08 -8.58
C ASP A 446 -9.75 -18.11 -8.45
N LEU A 447 -10.28 -18.35 -7.23
CA LEU A 447 -11.73 -18.42 -6.99
C LEU A 447 -12.31 -17.12 -6.43
N ASP A 448 -11.54 -16.38 -5.65
CA ASP A 448 -11.97 -15.15 -4.94
C ASP A 448 -10.78 -14.21 -4.66
N SER A 449 -11.00 -13.12 -3.92
CA SER A 449 -9.93 -12.25 -3.42
C SER A 449 -8.81 -13.05 -2.74
N ILE A 450 -7.56 -12.70 -3.02
CA ILE A 450 -6.40 -13.29 -2.34
C ILE A 450 -6.33 -12.90 -0.86
N LEU A 451 -7.02 -11.83 -0.48
CA LEU A 451 -7.09 -11.35 0.89
C LEU A 451 -8.16 -12.12 1.67
N ASP A 452 -7.81 -12.51 2.90
CA ASP A 452 -8.79 -12.99 3.86
C ASP A 452 -9.16 -11.86 4.82
N LEU A 453 -9.91 -10.88 4.32
CA LEU A 453 -10.35 -9.73 5.11
C LEU A 453 -11.30 -10.13 6.24
N LYS A 454 -12.02 -11.26 6.09
CA LYS A 454 -12.85 -11.81 7.16
C LYS A 454 -11.99 -12.20 8.36
N ASN A 455 -10.88 -12.91 8.14
CA ASN A 455 -9.95 -13.24 9.20
C ASN A 455 -9.17 -12.01 9.70
N SER A 456 -8.71 -11.17 8.78
CA SER A 456 -7.90 -9.98 9.11
C SER A 456 -8.63 -8.97 9.99
N LEU A 457 -9.94 -8.82 9.79
CA LEU A 457 -10.77 -7.82 10.47
C LEU A 457 -11.80 -8.46 11.42
N ASN A 458 -11.59 -9.72 11.84
CA ASN A 458 -12.52 -10.39 12.74
C ASN A 458 -12.63 -9.65 14.09
N SER A 459 -11.48 -9.34 14.70
CA SER A 459 -11.37 -8.58 15.94
C SER A 459 -12.06 -7.21 15.85
N TRP A 460 -11.85 -6.49 14.74
CA TRP A 460 -12.49 -5.21 14.51
C TRP A 460 -14.02 -5.34 14.36
N ASN A 461 -14.50 -6.32 13.58
CA ASN A 461 -15.94 -6.56 13.43
C ASN A 461 -16.62 -6.87 14.78
N GLU A 462 -16.01 -7.71 15.61
CA GLU A 462 -16.50 -8.00 16.96
C GLU A 462 -16.57 -6.71 17.80
N SER A 463 -15.52 -5.88 17.76
CA SER A 463 -15.50 -4.59 18.46
C SER A 463 -16.58 -3.62 17.96
N LEU A 464 -16.80 -3.53 16.65
CA LEU A 464 -17.82 -2.67 16.06
C LEU A 464 -19.24 -3.08 16.46
N GLU A 465 -19.51 -4.39 16.51
CA GLU A 465 -20.81 -4.92 16.93
C GLU A 465 -21.10 -4.63 18.42
N THR A 466 -20.08 -4.68 19.28
CA THR A 466 -20.24 -4.27 20.69
C THR A 466 -20.56 -2.78 20.85
N ALA A 467 -19.94 -1.91 20.04
CA ALA A 467 -20.21 -0.47 20.06
C ALA A 467 -21.63 -0.14 19.58
N GLY A 468 -22.12 -0.85 18.55
CA GLY A 468 -23.47 -0.68 18.02
C GLY A 468 -24.57 -1.06 19.01
N ASN A 469 -24.36 -2.09 19.84
CA ASN A 469 -25.34 -2.53 20.84
C ASN A 469 -25.46 -1.54 22.02
N HIS A 470 -24.38 -0.86 22.41
CA HIS A 470 -24.43 0.15 23.48
C HIS A 470 -25.11 1.46 23.07
N ALA A 471 -25.07 1.83 21.79
CA ALA A 471 -25.81 3.00 21.29
C ALA A 471 -27.34 2.81 21.34
N GLY A 472 -27.82 1.56 21.32
CA GLY A 472 -29.25 1.22 21.40
C GLY A 472 -29.85 1.34 22.81
N ASP A 473 -29.05 1.12 23.86
CA ASP A 473 -29.52 1.12 25.26
C ASP A 473 -29.59 2.52 25.89
N VAL A 474 -29.02 3.55 25.25
CA VAL A 474 -29.02 4.94 25.77
C VAL A 474 -30.28 5.72 25.35
N THR A 475 -31.24 5.08 24.66
CA THR A 475 -32.50 5.71 24.20
C THR A 475 -33.78 5.11 24.77
N THR A 476 -33.72 4.44 25.92
CA THR A 476 -34.91 4.06 26.70
C THR A 476 -35.07 4.85 27.98
#